data_AF-A0A4P6K304-F1
#
_entry.id   AF-A0A4P6K304-F1
#
_cell.length_a   1.000
_cell.length_b   1.000
_cell.length_c   1.000
_cell.angle_alpha   90.00
_cell.angle_beta   90.00
_cell.angle_gamma   90.00
#
_symmetry.space_group_name_H-M   'P 1'
#
loop_
_entity.id
_entity.type
_entity.pdbx_description
1 polymer ?
#
loop_
_entity_poly.entity_id
_entity_poly.type
_entity_poly.pdbx_seq_one_letter_code
_entity_poly.pdbx_strand_id
1 'polypeptide(L)'
;MVVATSQEHDEKLLEAEGDPEAKDQMARRLALRKNTKRVLQESGLAEMLQGINKNLLKWRGRIEEYDTMLLLRWGTLTTRRHMWIEIIDDTIRFRLQEHRRCAKSAPECDGEYHSFTKEMWSDRAFFQAELKKYYDRPVAETSSD
;
A
#
# COMPACT_ATOMS: atom_id res chain seq x y z
N MET A 1 11.93 24.24 -20.94
CA MET A 1 10.75 23.65 -20.27
C MET A 1 10.84 22.15 -20.51
N VAL A 2 11.11 21.39 -19.45
CA VAL A 2 11.57 19.99 -19.50
C VAL A 2 10.41 19.05 -19.87
N VAL A 3 10.54 18.38 -21.02
CA VAL A 3 9.75 17.20 -21.39
C VAL A 3 10.64 16.00 -21.06
N ALA A 4 10.66 15.58 -19.79
CA ALA A 4 11.47 14.46 -19.32
C ALA A 4 10.58 13.60 -18.41
N THR A 5 9.85 12.65 -19.01
CA THR A 5 9.22 11.52 -18.30
C THR A 5 8.90 10.35 -19.22
N SER A 6 8.76 10.56 -20.55
CA SER A 6 8.45 9.47 -21.48
C SER A 6 9.68 8.79 -22.10
N GLN A 7 10.78 9.52 -22.35
CA GLN A 7 11.99 8.93 -22.97
C GLN A 7 12.77 8.00 -22.03
N GLU A 8 12.88 8.35 -20.74
CA GLU A 8 13.63 7.56 -19.75
C GLU A 8 13.02 6.17 -19.48
N HIS A 9 11.73 5.99 -19.78
CA HIS A 9 11.04 4.72 -19.61
C HIS A 9 11.22 3.80 -20.83
N ASP A 10 11.34 4.38 -22.02
CA ASP A 10 11.60 3.67 -23.28
C ASP A 10 13.09 3.25 -23.39
N GLU A 11 14.03 4.11 -22.98
CA GLU A 11 15.47 3.79 -23.01
C GLU A 11 15.83 2.63 -22.07
N LYS A 12 15.18 2.55 -20.89
CA LYS A 12 15.34 1.41 -19.96
C LYS A 12 14.76 0.10 -20.46
N LEU A 13 13.77 0.15 -21.36
CA LEU A 13 13.17 -1.04 -21.97
C LEU A 13 14.10 -1.65 -23.03
N LEU A 14 14.83 -0.79 -23.75
CA LEU A 14 15.77 -1.18 -24.81
C LEU A 14 17.12 -1.68 -24.28
N GLU A 15 17.63 -1.14 -23.17
CA GLU A 15 18.87 -1.64 -22.54
C GLU A 15 18.70 -3.01 -21.87
N ALA A 16 17.46 -3.37 -21.49
CA ALA A 16 17.15 -4.66 -20.88
C ALA A 16 17.16 -5.84 -21.87
N GLU A 17 17.26 -5.61 -23.19
CA GLU A 17 17.24 -6.70 -24.17
C GLU A 17 18.54 -7.51 -24.22
N GLY A 18 19.66 -6.98 -23.70
CA GLY A 18 20.98 -7.63 -23.74
C GLY A 18 21.50 -8.19 -22.41
N ASP A 19 21.05 -7.67 -21.27
CA ASP A 19 21.56 -8.05 -19.95
C ASP A 19 20.64 -9.09 -19.26
N PRO A 20 21.10 -10.34 -19.05
CA PRO A 20 20.31 -11.36 -18.36
C PRO A 20 19.94 -10.97 -16.94
N GLU A 21 20.74 -10.15 -16.24
CA GLU A 21 20.44 -9.71 -14.88
C GLU A 21 19.29 -8.68 -14.86
N ALA A 22 19.29 -7.73 -15.80
CA ALA A 22 18.19 -6.78 -15.99
C ALA A 22 16.86 -7.48 -16.32
N LYS A 23 16.88 -8.51 -17.17
CA LYS A 23 15.69 -9.32 -17.50
C LYS A 23 15.16 -10.05 -16.27
N ASP A 24 16.04 -10.64 -15.48
CA ASP A 24 15.67 -11.36 -14.25
C ASP A 24 15.03 -10.41 -13.23
N GLN A 25 15.60 -9.22 -13.04
CA GLN A 25 15.04 -8.19 -12.16
C GLN A 25 13.66 -7.71 -12.64
N MET A 26 13.49 -7.50 -13.96
CA MET A 26 12.21 -7.09 -14.54
C MET A 26 11.13 -8.17 -14.36
N ALA A 27 11.49 -9.45 -14.59
CA ALA A 27 10.60 -10.59 -14.38
C ALA A 27 10.15 -10.69 -12.91
N ARG A 28 11.07 -10.52 -11.96
CA ARG A 28 10.75 -10.49 -10.51
C ARG A 28 9.80 -9.36 -10.15
N ARG A 29 10.05 -8.13 -10.62
CA ARG A 29 9.14 -6.99 -10.39
C ARG A 29 7.76 -7.22 -10.98
N LEU A 30 7.68 -7.81 -12.17
CA LEU A 30 6.41 -8.13 -12.80
C LEU A 30 5.64 -9.19 -12.00
N ALA A 31 6.34 -10.20 -11.47
CA ALA A 31 5.74 -11.22 -10.61
C ALA A 31 5.19 -10.62 -9.31
N LEU A 32 5.96 -9.75 -8.65
CA LEU A 32 5.53 -9.02 -7.46
C LEU A 32 4.27 -8.18 -7.74
N ARG A 33 4.28 -7.35 -8.80
CA ARG A 33 3.12 -6.55 -9.21
C ARG A 33 1.87 -7.38 -9.46
N LYS A 34 2.02 -8.52 -10.14
CA LYS A 34 0.90 -9.44 -10.41
C LYS A 34 0.33 -10.02 -9.11
N ASN A 35 1.21 -10.43 -8.20
CA ASN A 35 0.80 -10.95 -6.90
C ASN A 35 0.07 -9.89 -6.08
N THR A 36 0.62 -8.68 -5.98
CA THR A 36 0.00 -7.53 -5.32
C THR A 36 -1.41 -7.28 -5.86
N LYS A 37 -1.57 -7.21 -7.18
CA LYS A 37 -2.89 -7.03 -7.81
C LYS A 37 -3.87 -8.15 -7.46
N ARG A 38 -3.41 -9.40 -7.46
CA ARG A 38 -4.22 -10.56 -7.07
C ARG A 38 -4.69 -10.43 -5.62
N VAL A 39 -3.78 -10.19 -4.67
CA VAL A 39 -4.12 -10.05 -3.24
C VAL A 39 -5.09 -8.88 -3.03
N LEU A 40 -4.93 -7.76 -3.73
CA LEU A 40 -5.85 -6.61 -3.62
C LEU A 40 -7.26 -6.90 -4.13
N GLN A 41 -7.38 -7.69 -5.18
CA GLN A 41 -8.66 -8.12 -5.72
C GLN A 41 -9.32 -9.15 -4.81
N GLU A 42 -8.58 -10.17 -4.38
CA GLU A 42 -9.09 -11.24 -3.51
C GLU A 42 -9.51 -10.72 -2.13
N SER A 43 -8.71 -9.85 -1.51
CA SER A 43 -9.02 -9.23 -0.22
C SER A 43 -10.13 -8.17 -0.28
N GLY A 44 -10.45 -7.68 -1.49
CA GLY A 44 -11.34 -6.53 -1.66
C GLY A 44 -10.77 -5.21 -1.12
N LEU A 45 -9.47 -5.17 -0.78
CA LEU A 45 -8.85 -3.97 -0.20
C LEU A 45 -8.92 -2.77 -1.15
N ALA A 46 -8.72 -2.99 -2.45
CA ALA A 46 -8.81 -1.93 -3.45
C ALA A 46 -10.20 -1.27 -3.46
N GLU A 47 -11.26 -2.07 -3.41
CA GLU A 47 -12.64 -1.60 -3.33
C GLU A 47 -12.90 -0.83 -2.04
N MET A 48 -12.41 -1.33 -0.90
CA MET A 48 -12.58 -0.67 0.39
C MET A 48 -11.86 0.68 0.46
N LEU A 49 -10.62 0.78 -0.06
CA LEU A 49 -9.88 2.03 -0.14
C LEU A 49 -10.56 3.04 -1.06
N GLN A 50 -11.09 2.59 -2.21
CA GLN A 50 -11.91 3.44 -3.07
C GLN A 50 -13.18 3.91 -2.36
N GLY A 51 -13.85 3.02 -1.61
CA GLY A 51 -15.02 3.34 -0.79
C GLY A 51 -14.72 4.40 0.28
N ILE A 52 -13.59 4.28 0.98
CA ILE A 52 -13.10 5.30 1.92
C ILE A 52 -12.87 6.62 1.19
N ASN A 53 -12.16 6.61 0.07
CA ASN A 53 -11.85 7.82 -0.67
C ASN A 53 -13.12 8.55 -1.15
N LYS A 54 -14.07 7.80 -1.72
CA LYS A 54 -15.35 8.33 -2.21
C LYS A 54 -16.25 8.82 -1.07
N ASN A 55 -16.51 7.97 -0.08
CA ASN A 55 -17.58 8.21 0.89
C ASN A 55 -17.13 9.08 2.07
N LEU A 56 -15.92 8.83 2.58
CA LEU A 56 -15.39 9.50 3.78
C LEU A 56 -14.55 10.72 3.41
N LEU A 57 -13.64 10.58 2.44
CA LEU A 57 -12.75 11.67 2.04
C LEU A 57 -13.34 12.59 0.96
N LYS A 58 -14.52 12.27 0.41
CA LYS A 58 -15.15 13.05 -0.68
C LYS A 58 -14.20 13.31 -1.85
N TRP A 59 -13.46 12.27 -2.26
CA TRP A 59 -12.43 12.30 -3.31
C TRP A 59 -11.21 13.18 -3.02
N ARG A 60 -11.00 13.59 -1.77
CA ARG A 60 -9.82 14.38 -1.37
C ARG A 60 -8.61 13.52 -1.00
N GLY A 61 -8.73 12.19 -1.08
CA GLY A 61 -7.62 11.26 -0.92
C GLY A 61 -6.94 10.94 -2.24
N ARG A 62 -5.63 10.72 -2.20
CA ARG A 62 -4.82 10.23 -3.32
C ARG A 62 -4.33 8.82 -2.98
N ILE A 63 -4.57 7.87 -3.88
CA ILE A 63 -4.04 6.51 -3.79
C ILE A 63 -2.85 6.42 -4.75
N GLU A 64 -1.70 6.03 -4.23
CA GLU A 64 -0.47 5.80 -5.00
C GLU A 64 -0.14 4.31 -4.95
N GLU A 65 -0.03 3.67 -6.11
CA GLU A 65 0.28 2.24 -6.23
C GLU A 65 1.75 2.04 -6.64
N TYR A 66 2.42 1.15 -5.94
CA TYR A 66 3.78 0.70 -6.17
C TYR A 66 3.81 -0.82 -6.36
N ASP A 67 4.99 -1.40 -6.59
CA ASP A 67 5.13 -2.82 -6.97
C ASP A 67 4.52 -3.79 -5.93
N THR A 68 4.75 -3.51 -4.64
CA THR A 68 4.29 -4.31 -3.50
C THR A 68 3.55 -3.49 -2.46
N MET A 69 3.16 -2.26 -2.80
CA MET A 69 2.76 -1.30 -1.79
C MET A 69 1.73 -0.30 -2.31
N LEU A 70 0.88 0.16 -1.40
CA LEU A 70 -0.13 1.17 -1.60
C LEU A 70 -0.02 2.24 -0.54
N LEU A 71 -0.17 3.48 -0.98
CA LEU A 71 -0.18 4.63 -0.10
C LEU A 71 -1.44 5.45 -0.35
N LEU A 72 -2.33 5.50 0.66
CA LEU A 72 -3.47 6.42 0.65
C LEU A 72 -3.11 7.65 1.47
N ARG A 73 -3.00 8.81 0.83
CA ARG A 73 -2.71 10.12 1.46
C ARG A 73 -3.91 11.04 1.41
N TRP A 74 -4.12 11.83 2.46
CA TRP A 74 -5.16 12.85 2.52
C TRP A 74 -4.84 13.94 3.54
N GLY A 75 -5.72 14.94 3.63
CA GLY A 75 -5.56 16.09 4.53
C GLY A 75 -4.98 17.31 3.82
N THR A 76 -4.71 18.35 4.60
CA THR A 76 -4.14 19.62 4.12
C THR A 76 -2.64 19.69 4.42
N LEU A 77 -1.97 20.76 3.97
CA LEU A 77 -0.55 21.03 4.28
C LEU A 77 -0.20 20.88 5.76
N THR A 78 -1.13 21.20 6.68
CA THR A 78 -0.93 21.15 8.14
C THR A 78 -1.52 19.90 8.82
N THR A 79 -2.24 19.06 8.09
CA THR A 79 -2.93 17.87 8.64
C THR A 79 -2.74 16.64 7.76
N ARG A 80 -1.58 16.54 7.10
CA ARG A 80 -1.28 15.43 6.19
C ARG A 80 -1.33 14.10 6.94
N ARG A 81 -2.15 13.21 6.42
CA ARG A 81 -2.39 11.87 6.93
C ARG A 81 -2.12 10.87 5.84
N HIS A 82 -1.62 9.71 6.21
CA HIS A 82 -1.46 8.63 5.26
C HIS A 82 -1.69 7.25 5.89
N MET A 83 -2.03 6.29 5.04
CA MET A 83 -2.02 4.86 5.35
C MET A 83 -1.06 4.18 4.40
N TRP A 84 -0.04 3.55 4.99
CA TRP A 84 0.95 2.77 4.27
C TRP A 84 0.58 1.30 4.37
N ILE A 85 0.42 0.68 3.21
CA ILE A 85 -0.04 -0.70 3.08
C ILE A 85 0.97 -1.43 2.21
N GLU A 86 1.54 -2.50 2.73
CA GLU A 86 2.50 -3.34 2.02
C GLU A 86 1.92 -4.74 1.84
N ILE A 87 2.25 -5.39 0.73
CA ILE A 87 1.86 -6.76 0.41
C ILE A 87 3.13 -7.58 0.25
N ILE A 88 3.32 -8.52 1.17
CA ILE A 88 4.43 -9.47 1.14
C ILE A 88 3.80 -10.86 1.05
N ASP A 89 4.06 -11.55 -0.05
CA ASP A 89 3.42 -12.83 -0.40
C ASP A 89 1.88 -12.71 -0.36
N ASP A 90 1.22 -13.43 0.54
CA ASP A 90 -0.23 -13.37 0.77
C ASP A 90 -0.59 -12.57 2.03
N THR A 91 0.34 -11.80 2.59
CA THR A 91 0.13 -11.03 3.83
C THR A 91 0.01 -9.54 3.52
N ILE A 92 -1.03 -8.91 4.08
CA ILE A 92 -1.23 -7.46 3.99
C ILE A 92 -0.71 -6.84 5.28
N ARG A 93 0.18 -5.85 5.18
CA ARG A 93 0.81 -5.19 6.32
C ARG A 93 0.45 -3.72 6.34
N PHE A 94 -0.06 -3.24 7.47
CA PHE A 94 -0.33 -1.83 7.71
C PHE A 94 0.75 -1.26 8.60
N ARG A 95 1.41 -0.18 8.15
CA ARG A 95 2.39 0.52 8.98
C ARG A 95 1.70 1.31 10.08
N LEU A 96 2.24 1.23 11.29
CA LEU A 96 1.76 1.98 12.45
C LEU A 96 2.51 3.31 12.58
N GLN A 97 1.85 4.31 13.16
CA GLN A 97 2.45 5.62 13.42
C GLN A 97 3.49 5.58 14.54
N GLU A 98 3.29 4.72 15.52
CA GLU A 98 4.09 4.63 16.72
C GLU A 98 4.31 3.15 17.05
N HIS A 99 5.49 2.81 17.56
CA HIS A 99 5.78 1.45 17.99
C HIS A 99 4.83 1.06 19.13
N ARG A 100 3.78 0.30 18.82
CA ARG A 100 2.79 -0.13 19.80
C ARG A 100 2.80 -1.64 19.91
N ARG A 101 2.88 -2.14 21.14
CA ARG A 101 2.60 -3.54 21.43
C ARG A 101 1.09 -3.72 21.51
N CYS A 102 0.57 -4.55 20.63
CA CYS A 102 -0.84 -4.86 20.60
C CYS A 102 -1.20 -5.82 21.74
N ALA A 103 -2.27 -5.52 22.46
CA ALA A 103 -2.82 -6.45 23.44
C ALA A 103 -3.58 -7.63 22.79
N LYS A 104 -3.99 -7.46 21.53
CA LYS A 104 -4.69 -8.48 20.75
C LYS A 104 -3.70 -9.29 19.93
N SER A 105 -3.95 -10.59 19.82
CA SER A 105 -3.18 -11.52 18.98
C SER A 105 -3.46 -11.39 17.49
N ALA A 106 -4.57 -10.73 17.12
CA ALA A 106 -4.96 -10.46 15.74
C ALA A 106 -5.34 -8.98 15.58
N PRO A 107 -4.81 -8.27 14.57
CA PRO A 107 -3.77 -8.69 13.62
C PRO A 107 -2.42 -8.99 14.31
N GLU A 108 -1.56 -9.74 13.63
CA GLU A 108 -0.20 -9.98 14.10
C GLU A 108 0.55 -8.65 14.17
N CYS A 109 1.25 -8.40 15.26
CA CYS A 109 1.74 -7.06 15.60
C CYS A 109 3.22 -7.10 15.96
N ASP A 110 4.06 -6.66 15.03
CA ASP A 110 5.52 -6.65 15.16
C ASP A 110 6.05 -5.36 15.83
N GLY A 111 5.14 -4.51 16.31
CA GLY A 111 5.45 -3.19 16.85
C GLY A 111 5.47 -2.10 15.79
N GLU A 112 6.01 -2.35 14.60
CA GLU A 112 5.98 -1.38 13.48
C GLU A 112 4.82 -1.62 12.51
N TYR A 113 4.42 -2.89 12.33
CA TYR A 113 3.38 -3.30 11.39
C TYR A 113 2.30 -4.12 12.08
N HIS A 114 1.08 -3.95 11.59
CA HIS A 114 0.04 -4.95 11.75
C HIS A 114 -0.06 -5.78 10.48
N SER A 115 0.18 -7.08 10.61
CA SER A 115 0.16 -8.06 9.53
C SER A 115 -1.15 -8.86 9.56
N PHE A 116 -1.74 -9.03 8.38
CA PHE A 116 -2.97 -9.77 8.15
C PHE A 116 -2.66 -10.93 7.22
N THR A 117 -2.77 -12.15 7.73
CA THR A 117 -2.63 -13.37 6.92
C THR A 117 -3.82 -13.53 5.97
N LYS A 118 -3.69 -14.47 5.03
CA LYS A 118 -4.75 -14.81 4.08
C LYS A 118 -6.09 -15.09 4.73
N GLU A 119 -6.08 -15.87 5.80
CA GLU A 119 -7.26 -16.26 6.55
C GLU A 119 -7.94 -15.03 7.19
N MET A 120 -7.14 -14.08 7.68
CA MET A 120 -7.64 -12.86 8.31
C MET A 120 -8.28 -11.90 7.32
N TRP A 121 -7.62 -11.60 6.19
CA TRP A 121 -8.20 -10.67 5.21
C TRP A 121 -9.28 -11.32 4.34
N SER A 122 -9.38 -12.65 4.32
CA SER A 122 -10.49 -13.37 3.68
C SER A 122 -11.81 -13.18 4.44
N ASP A 123 -11.77 -12.99 5.77
CA ASP A 123 -12.92 -12.50 6.53
C ASP A 123 -13.10 -10.99 6.28
N ARG A 124 -13.94 -10.67 5.28
CA ARG A 124 -14.18 -9.28 4.86
C ARG A 124 -14.78 -8.41 5.98
N ALA A 125 -15.60 -8.98 6.87
CA ALA A 125 -16.21 -8.20 7.94
C ALA A 125 -15.18 -7.81 9.00
N PHE A 126 -14.34 -8.77 9.40
CA PHE A 126 -13.20 -8.51 10.27
C PHE A 126 -12.24 -7.50 9.65
N PHE A 127 -11.83 -7.74 8.40
CA PHE A 127 -10.83 -6.92 7.74
C PHE A 127 -11.31 -5.49 7.50
N GLN A 128 -12.57 -5.29 7.11
CA GLN A 128 -13.17 -3.96 6.96
C GLN A 128 -13.24 -3.21 8.30
N ALA A 129 -13.57 -3.91 9.40
CA ALA A 129 -13.60 -3.32 10.73
C ALA A 129 -12.20 -2.88 11.19
N GLU A 130 -11.16 -3.68 10.92
CA GLU A 130 -9.78 -3.31 11.20
C GLU A 130 -9.29 -2.17 10.29
N LEU A 131 -9.61 -2.19 8.99
CA LEU A 131 -9.29 -1.14 8.04
C LEU A 131 -9.79 0.23 8.51
N LYS A 132 -11.02 0.27 9.03
CA LYS A 132 -11.61 1.50 9.57
C LYS A 132 -10.78 2.07 10.72
N LYS A 133 -10.16 1.24 11.56
CA LYS A 133 -9.33 1.72 12.68
C LYS A 133 -8.08 2.45 12.20
N TYR A 134 -7.44 1.97 11.13
CA TYR A 134 -6.30 2.66 10.52
C TYR A 134 -6.72 3.98 9.87
N TYR A 135 -7.91 4.02 9.27
CA TYR A 135 -8.46 5.27 8.76
C TYR A 135 -8.76 6.28 9.88
N ASP A 136 -9.35 5.83 10.99
CA ASP A 136 -9.69 6.67 12.14
C ASP A 136 -8.42 7.17 12.87
N ARG A 137 -7.34 6.39 12.84
CA ARG A 137 -6.03 6.68 13.45
C ARG A 137 -4.90 6.56 12.42
N PRO A 138 -4.86 7.46 11.43
CA PRO A 138 -3.89 7.38 10.37
C PRO A 138 -2.54 7.91 10.84
N VAL A 139 -1.48 7.52 10.15
CA VAL A 139 -0.15 8.06 10.40
C VAL A 139 -0.18 9.55 10.05
N ALA A 140 -0.05 10.41 11.07
CA ALA A 140 0.17 11.83 10.85
C ALA A 140 1.62 12.05 10.41
N GLU A 141 1.85 12.77 9.32
CA GLU A 141 3.17 13.33 9.06
C GLU A 141 3.40 14.39 10.14
N THR A 142 4.32 14.16 11.06
CA THR A 142 4.74 15.22 11.99
C THR A 142 5.27 16.36 11.13
N SER A 143 4.77 17.57 11.38
CA SER A 143 5.45 18.78 10.92
C SER A 143 6.86 18.72 11.51
N SER A 144 7.85 18.30 10.74
CA SER A 144 9.24 18.50 11.13
C SER A 144 9.41 20.00 11.33
N ASP A 145 9.61 20.39 12.59
CA ASP A 145 10.19 21.68 12.97
C ASP A 145 11.65 21.75 12.49
#